data_AF-A0A9D1KT54-F1
#
_entry.id   AF-A0A9D1KT54-F1
#
_cell.length_a   1.000
_cell.length_b   1.000
_cell.length_c   1.000
_cell.angle_alpha   90.00
_cell.angle_beta   90.00
_cell.angle_gamma   90.00
#
_symmetry.space_group_name_H-M   'P 1'
#
loop_
_entity.id
_entity.type
_entity.pdbx_description
1 polymer ?
#
loop_
_entity_poly.entity_id
_entity_poly.type
_entity_poly.pdbx_seq_one_letter_code
_entity_poly.pdbx_strand_id
1 'polypeptide(L)' 'MLEKKSTVRDTSKQFGVSKSTVHKDVTVRLRQVSPALYKQVRCLLDINKQERHIRGGLATQRKYALQKEQAHSAQ' A
#
# COMPACT_ATOMS: atom_id res chain seq x y z
N MET A 1 1.53 10.06 -4.08
CA MET A 1 1.08 9.45 -2.80
C MET A 1 -0.14 10.15 -2.23
N LEU A 2 -0.05 11.45 -1.94
CA LEU A 2 -1.14 12.20 -1.30
C LEU A 2 -2.38 12.35 -2.18
N GLU A 3 -2.21 12.68 -3.46
CA GLU A 3 -3.34 12.88 -4.39
C GLU A 3 -4.09 11.58 -4.71
N LYS A 4 -3.36 10.47 -4.85
CA LYS A 4 -3.91 9.16 -5.27
C LYS A 4 -4.19 8.19 -4.10
N LYS A 5 -4.07 8.65 -2.85
CA LYS A 5 -4.16 7.80 -1.63
C LYS A 5 -3.32 6.51 -1.71
N SER A 6 -2.20 6.55 -2.44
CA SER A 6 -1.44 5.35 -2.81
C SER A 6 -0.67 4.75 -1.64
N THR A 7 -0.45 3.42 -1.66
CA THR A 7 0.32 2.77 -0.59
C THR A 7 1.82 3.00 -0.74
N VAL A 8 2.58 2.81 0.35
CA VAL A 8 4.06 2.85 0.32
C VAL A 8 4.63 1.91 -0.75
N ARG A 9 3.97 0.78 -1.03
CA ARG A 9 4.42 -0.21 -2.02
C ARG A 9 4.19 0.27 -3.45
N ASP A 10 3.10 0.99 -3.70
CA ASP A 10 2.82 1.54 -5.03
C ASP A 10 3.75 2.70 -5.33
N THR A 11 3.96 3.56 -4.33
CA THR A 11 4.96 4.62 -4.37
C THR A 11 6.35 4.04 -4.64
N SER A 12 6.76 2.98 -3.93
CA SER A 12 8.09 2.39 -4.13
C SER A 12 8.28 1.86 -5.57
N LYS A 13 7.23 1.27 -6.17
CA LYS A 13 7.27 0.84 -7.57
C LYS A 13 7.40 2.01 -8.54
N GLN A 14 6.65 3.10 -8.31
CA GLN A 14 6.68 4.27 -9.19
C GLN A 14 8.03 4.99 -9.17
N PHE A 15 8.66 5.10 -7.99
CA PHE A 15 9.95 5.76 -7.81
C PHE A 15 11.15 4.83 -8.03
N GLY A 16 10.93 3.54 -8.33
CA GLY A 16 12.02 2.58 -8.56
C GLY A 16 12.90 2.30 -7.34
N VAL A 17 12.39 2.54 -6.13
CA VAL A 17 13.13 2.39 -4.87
C VAL A 17 12.54 1.27 -4.01
N SER A 18 13.30 0.81 -3.02
CA SER A 18 12.78 -0.20 -2.10
C SER A 18 11.68 0.38 -1.20
N LYS A 19 10.71 -0.46 -0.82
CA LYS A 19 9.68 -0.11 0.17
C LYS A 19 10.30 0.41 1.47
N SER A 20 11.39 -0.21 1.93
CA SER A 20 12.07 0.17 3.17
C SER A 20 12.71 1.56 3.07
N THR A 21 13.22 1.92 1.90
CA THR A 21 13.75 3.26 1.60
C THR A 21 12.63 4.30 1.71
N VAL A 22 11.51 4.09 1.01
CA VAL A 22 10.35 5.00 1.08
C VAL A 22 9.83 5.12 2.51
N HIS A 23 9.78 4.01 3.25
CA HIS A 23 9.34 4.04 4.64
C HIS A 23 10.27 4.88 5.53
N LYS A 24 11.60 4.71 5.42
CA LYS A 24 12.58 5.53 6.15
C LYS A 24 12.44 7.01 5.79
N ASP A 25 12.31 7.33 4.51
CA ASP A 25 12.19 8.71 4.07
C ASP A 25 10.89 9.36 4.60
N VAL A 26 9.77 8.65 4.58
CA VAL A 26 8.48 9.17 5.06
C VAL A 26 8.38 9.24 6.58
N THR A 27 8.96 8.29 7.31
CA THR A 27 8.82 8.23 8.78
C THR A 27 9.90 9.00 9.53
N VAL A 28 11.10 9.10 8.97
CA VAL A 28 12.26 9.73 9.63
C VAL A 28 12.56 11.08 9.01
N ARG A 29 12.90 11.11 7.71
CA ARG A 29 13.41 12.33 7.06
C ARG A 29 12.32 13.37 6.85
N LEU A 30 11.14 12.96 6.43
CA LEU A 30 10.02 13.86 6.15
C LEU A 30 9.57 14.62 7.41
N ARG A 31 9.65 14.00 8.58
CA ARG A 31 9.35 14.65 9.86
C ARG A 31 10.28 15.83 10.15
N GLN A 32 11.55 15.72 9.76
CA GLN A 32 12.56 16.76 9.97
C GLN A 32 12.48 17.86 8.90
N VAL A 33 12.20 17.49 7.65
CA VAL A 33 12.15 18.43 6.52
C VAL A 33 10.83 19.20 6.48
N SER A 34 9.69 18.53 6.67
CA SER A 34 8.37 19.18 6.63
C SER A 34 7.39 18.50 7.59
N PRO A 35 7.26 19.01 8.82
CA PRO A 35 6.33 18.47 9.81
C PRO A 35 4.86 18.53 9.38
N ALA A 36 4.48 19.56 8.61
CA ALA A 36 3.11 19.71 8.09
C ALA A 36 2.78 18.60 7.09
N LEU A 37 3.67 18.35 6.13
CA LEU A 37 3.49 17.30 5.12
C LEU A 37 3.52 15.91 5.77
N TYR A 38 4.38 15.70 6.77
CA TYR A 38 4.41 14.46 7.55
C TYR A 38 3.06 14.12 8.17
N LYS A 39 2.35 15.10 8.76
CA LYS A 39 1.01 14.87 9.35
C LYS A 39 0.00 14.38 8.32
N GLN A 40 -0.01 14.98 7.13
CA GLN A 40 -0.91 14.57 6.05
C GLN A 40 -0.60 13.15 5.57
N VAL A 41 0.68 12.86 5.33
CA VAL A 41 1.12 11.53 4.91
C VAL A 41 0.83 10.49 5.98
N ARG A 42 1.00 10.85 7.26
CA ARG A 42 0.71 9.96 8.39
C ARG A 42 -0.76 9.58 8.47
N CYS A 43 -1.66 10.56 8.35
CA CYS A 43 -3.11 10.31 8.31
C CYS A 43 -3.47 9.30 7.19
N LEU A 44 -2.92 9.50 5.99
CA LEU A 44 -3.13 8.60 4.86
C LEU A 44 -2.59 7.18 5.11
N LEU A 45 -1.44 7.06 5.80
CA LEU A 45 -0.88 5.76 6.17
C LEU A 45 -1.75 5.03 7.20
N ASP A 46 -2.32 5.76 8.15
CA ASP A 46 -3.20 5.20 9.18
C ASP A 46 -4.51 4.70 8.57
N ILE A 47 -5.13 5.45 7.64
CA ILE A 47 -6.29 4.98 6.85
C ILE A 47 -5.94 3.70 6.09
N ASN A 48 -4.81 3.71 5.38
CA ASN A 48 -4.34 2.54 4.63
C ASN A 48 -4.12 1.32 5.53
N LYS A 49 -3.67 1.52 6.77
CA LYS A 49 -3.46 0.47 7.76
C LYS A 49 -4.79 -0.11 8.23
N GLN A 50 -5.80 0.71 8.46
CA GLN A 50 -7.14 0.26 8.82
C GLN A 50 -7.78 -0.56 7.70
N GLU A 51 -7.69 -0.08 6.46
CA GLU A 51 -8.25 -0.76 5.27
C GLU A 51 -7.45 -1.99 4.82
N ARG A 52 -6.26 -2.23 5.42
CA ARG A 52 -5.39 -3.36 5.04
C ARG A 52 -6.11 -4.70 5.18
N HIS A 53 -6.88 -4.87 6.24
CA HIS A 53 -7.58 -6.12 6.50
C HIS A 53 -8.67 -6.40 5.45
N ILE A 54 -9.40 -5.36 5.04
CA ILE A 54 -10.42 -5.44 3.97
C ILE A 54 -9.75 -5.87 2.66
N ARG A 55 -8.65 -5.21 2.28
CA ARG A 55 -7.87 -5.60 1.10
C ARG A 55 -7.30 -7.02 1.20
N GLY A 56 -6.88 -7.44 2.38
CA GLY A 56 -6.41 -8.80 2.65
C GLY A 56 -7.50 -9.84 2.41
N GLY A 57 -8.72 -9.60 2.92
CA GLY A 57 -9.87 -10.48 2.69
C GLY A 57 -10.21 -10.60 1.21
N LEU A 58 -10.28 -9.47 0.50
CA LEU A 58 -10.53 -9.44 -0.95
C LEU A 58 -9.43 -10.17 -1.75
N ALA A 59 -8.17 -10.06 -1.33
CA ALA A 59 -7.06 -10.76 -1.99
C ALA A 59 -7.18 -12.29 -1.85
N THR A 60 -7.55 -12.77 -0.66
CA THR A 60 -7.79 -14.20 -0.41
C THR A 60 -8.98 -14.70 -1.23
N GLN A 61 -10.10 -13.98 -1.20
CA GLN A 61 -11.29 -14.32 -1.99
C GLN A 61 -10.97 -14.46 -3.49
N ARG A 62 -10.25 -13.48 -4.06
CA ARG A 62 -9.83 -13.51 -5.47
C ARG A 62 -8.91 -14.69 -5.78
N LYS A 63 -7.96 -15.01 -4.89
CA LYS A 63 -7.06 -16.15 -5.08
C LYS A 63 -7.83 -17.47 -5.26
N TYR A 64 -8.80 -17.74 -4.39
CA TYR A 64 -9.58 -18.98 -4.47
C TYR A 64 -10.60 -18.98 -5.61
N ALA A 65 -11.18 -17.83 -5.95
CA ALA A 65 -12.03 -17.70 -7.14
C ALA A 65 -11.27 -18.05 -8.42
N LEU A 66 -10.06 -17.49 -8.60
CA LEU A 66 -9.19 -17.78 -9.74
C LEU A 66 -8.78 -19.27 -9.79
N GLN A 67 -8.48 -19.87 -8.65
CA GLN A 67 -8.17 -21.31 -8.59
C GLN A 67 -9.36 -22.18 -9.02
N LYS A 68 -10.59 -21.78 -8.64
CA LYS A 68 -11.81 -22.47 -9.05
C LYS A 68 -12.07 -22.34 -10.55
N GLU A 69 -11.90 -21.16 -11.12
CA GLU A 69 -12.01 -20.93 -12.58
C GLU A 69 -10.97 -21.71 -13.37
N GLN A 70 -9.72 -21.76 -12.88
CA GLN A 70 -8.66 -22.57 -13.48
C GLN A 70 -8.96 -24.07 -13.43
N ALA A 71 -9.53 -24.56 -12.33
CA ALA A 71 -9.94 -25.96 -12.22
C ALA A 71 -11.11 -26.29 -13.16
N HIS A 72 -12.04 -25.36 -13.37
CA HIS A 72 -13.22 -25.56 -14.22
C HIS A 72 -12.92 -25.43 -15.72
N SER A 73 -11.87 -24.69 -16.10
CA SER A 73 -11.40 -24.56 -17.48
C SER A 73 -10.43 -25.67 -17.91
N ALA A 74 -9.93 -26.46 -16.95
CA ALA A 74 -9.10 -27.64 -17.18
C ALA A 74 -9.91 -28.95 -17.28
N GLN A 75 -11.25 -28.88 -17.21
CA GLN A 75 -12.20 -29.97 -17.45
C GLN A 75 -12.82 -29.83 -18.84
#